data_AF-A0A2H6EXT4-F1
#
_entry.id   AF-A0A2H6EXT4-F1
#
_cell.length_a   1.000
_cell.length_b   1.000
_cell.length_c   1.000
_cell.angle_alpha   90.00
_cell.angle_beta   90.00
_cell.angle_gamma   90.00
#
_symmetry.space_group_name_H-M   'P 1'
#
loop_
_entity.id
_entity.type
_entity.pdbx_description
1 polymer ?
#
loop_
_entity_poly.entity_id
_entity_poly.type
_entity_poly.pdbx_seq_one_letter_code
_entity_poly.pdbx_strand_id
1 'polypeptide(L)'
;MDVVTVPETLREKLGNRGSEDLIRLINQIIDKEKLSIQYIGEKFGHLLSEENSKLRTEFKIDLSKLREEIAQNNAALREEIAQNNASSREKIALLDQRIAENNAALREEIAQNNATLREKIALLDQRIAENNAALREEIAQNNAALKEEIAQSNASLREEIAQSNATLREKIAQNNAALREEIARSNAALREQIARNHANLIKWMFIFWIGQIGVIIGFLLAFLKG
;
A
#
# COMPACT_ATOMS: atom_id res chain seq x y z
N MET A 1 -94.97 70.45 19.44
CA MET A 1 -96.13 70.08 20.25
C MET A 1 -97.29 69.98 19.28
N ASP A 2 -97.72 68.78 18.96
CA ASP A 2 -98.92 68.61 18.17
C ASP A 2 -100.12 68.96 19.06
N VAL A 3 -100.90 69.94 18.63
CA VAL A 3 -102.09 70.38 19.36
C VAL A 3 -103.17 69.33 19.13
N VAL A 4 -103.53 68.61 20.19
CA VAL A 4 -104.60 67.60 20.12
C VAL A 4 -105.94 68.31 19.98
N THR A 5 -106.48 68.34 18.77
CA THR A 5 -107.82 68.88 18.47
C THR A 5 -108.82 67.76 18.25
N VAL A 6 -110.00 67.85 18.87
CA VAL A 6 -111.09 66.87 18.66
C VAL A 6 -111.74 67.13 17.30
N PRO A 7 -111.83 66.12 16.41
CA PRO A 7 -112.54 66.24 15.13
C PRO A 7 -113.98 66.71 15.32
N GLU A 8 -114.48 67.56 14.41
CA GLU A 8 -115.77 68.25 14.51
C GLU A 8 -116.96 67.29 14.71
N THR A 9 -116.91 66.14 14.05
CA THR A 9 -117.89 65.04 14.15
C THR A 9 -118.00 64.41 15.55
N LEU A 10 -116.92 64.38 16.32
CA LEU A 10 -116.91 63.90 17.70
C LEU A 10 -117.39 64.99 18.67
N ARG A 11 -117.11 66.26 18.36
CA ARG A 11 -117.51 67.42 19.16
C ARG A 11 -119.02 67.65 19.15
N GLU A 12 -119.69 67.41 18.02
CA GLU A 12 -121.16 67.46 17.91
C GLU A 12 -121.86 66.37 18.73
N LYS A 13 -121.32 65.15 18.76
CA LYS A 13 -121.92 64.02 19.50
C LYS A 13 -121.65 64.04 21.00
N LEU A 14 -120.50 64.55 21.43
CA LEU A 14 -120.08 64.58 22.84
C LEU A 14 -120.42 65.90 23.57
N GLY A 15 -120.75 66.96 22.82
CA GLY A 15 -120.98 68.31 23.36
C GLY A 15 -119.69 69.01 23.83
N ASN A 16 -119.78 70.31 24.14
CA ASN A 16 -118.61 71.13 24.50
C ASN A 16 -117.86 70.59 25.74
N ARG A 17 -118.58 70.20 26.81
CA ARG A 17 -117.98 69.62 28.02
C ARG A 17 -117.33 68.25 27.76
N GLY A 18 -118.01 67.36 27.03
CA GLY A 18 -117.47 66.03 26.70
C GLY A 18 -116.22 66.11 25.81
N SER A 19 -116.12 67.14 24.97
CA SER A 19 -114.94 67.39 24.13
C SER A 19 -113.75 67.94 24.94
N GLU A 20 -113.98 68.83 25.91
CA GLU A 20 -112.95 69.30 26.83
C GLU A 20 -112.43 68.17 27.74
N ASP A 21 -113.33 67.31 28.26
CA ASP A 21 -112.94 66.14 29.04
C ASP A 21 -112.18 65.11 28.20
N LEU A 22 -112.54 64.93 26.93
CA LEU A 22 -111.78 64.09 25.99
C LEU A 22 -110.37 64.66 25.73
N ILE A 23 -110.22 65.98 25.56
CA ILE A 23 -108.91 66.63 25.41
C ILE A 23 -108.08 66.44 26.69
N ARG A 24 -108.69 66.57 27.88
CA ARG A 24 -108.03 66.31 29.16
C ARG A 24 -107.55 64.86 29.26
N LEU A 25 -108.38 63.90 28.89
CA LEU A 25 -108.03 62.47 28.89
C LEU A 25 -106.89 62.18 27.90
N ILE A 26 -106.96 62.70 26.67
CA ILE A 26 -105.91 62.48 25.66
C ILE A 26 -104.59 63.12 26.10
N ASN A 27 -104.61 64.35 26.64
CA ASN A 27 -103.40 64.98 27.17
C ASN A 27 -102.81 64.20 28.35
N GLN A 28 -103.65 63.67 29.26
CA GLN A 28 -103.20 62.76 30.33
C GLN A 28 -102.59 61.47 29.78
N ILE A 29 -103.15 60.88 28.72
CA ILE A 29 -102.61 59.71 28.06
C ILE A 29 -101.25 60.03 27.42
N ILE A 30 -101.13 61.16 26.69
CA ILE A 30 -99.88 61.60 26.06
C ILE A 30 -98.81 61.89 27.11
N ASP A 31 -99.14 62.57 28.21
CA ASP A 31 -98.20 62.82 29.30
C ASP A 31 -97.76 61.50 29.95
N LYS A 32 -98.68 60.55 30.14
CA LYS A 32 -98.37 59.21 30.66
C LYS A 32 -97.50 58.40 29.68
N GLU A 33 -97.75 58.49 28.37
CA GLU A 33 -96.90 57.87 27.33
C GLU A 33 -95.52 58.53 27.28
N LYS A 34 -95.43 59.85 27.41
CA LYS A 34 -94.16 60.57 27.46
C LYS A 34 -93.34 60.17 28.68
N LEU A 35 -94.00 60.08 29.85
CA LEU A 35 -93.39 59.58 31.09
C LEU A 35 -92.96 58.11 30.96
N SER A 36 -93.75 57.26 30.30
CA SER A 36 -93.39 55.84 30.11
C SER A 36 -92.22 55.68 29.14
N ILE A 37 -92.20 56.44 28.03
CA ILE A 37 -91.07 56.48 27.08
C ILE A 37 -89.81 56.99 27.77
N GLN A 38 -89.91 58.04 28.59
CA GLN A 38 -88.78 58.56 29.35
C GLN A 38 -88.26 57.53 30.36
N TYR A 39 -89.15 56.88 31.12
CA TYR A 39 -88.79 55.81 32.05
C TYR A 39 -88.09 54.64 31.35
N ILE A 40 -88.61 54.21 30.18
CA ILE A 40 -87.99 53.17 29.36
C ILE A 40 -86.62 53.61 28.86
N GLY A 41 -86.47 54.85 28.39
CA GLY A 41 -85.20 55.42 27.95
C GLY A 41 -84.16 55.50 29.06
N GLU A 42 -84.55 55.94 30.26
CA GLU A 42 -83.69 55.96 31.45
C GLU A 42 -83.30 54.55 31.88
N LYS A 43 -84.26 53.61 31.95
CA LYS A 43 -83.99 52.21 32.27
C LYS A 43 -83.05 51.56 31.25
N PHE A 44 -83.25 51.83 29.96
CA PHE A 44 -82.38 51.35 28.89
C PHE A 44 -80.98 51.97 28.97
N GLY A 45 -80.87 53.27 29.24
CA GLY A 45 -79.60 53.96 29.48
C GLY A 45 -78.85 53.39 30.68
N HIS A 46 -79.54 53.11 31.79
CA HIS A 46 -78.97 52.44 32.96
C HIS A 46 -78.45 51.04 32.64
N LEU A 47 -79.27 50.20 31.98
CA LEU A 47 -78.87 48.85 31.59
C LEU A 47 -77.66 48.86 30.64
N LEU A 48 -77.67 49.73 29.62
CA LEU A 48 -76.53 49.89 28.71
C LEU A 48 -75.27 50.37 29.43
N SER A 49 -75.39 51.30 30.38
CA SER A 49 -74.26 51.78 31.18
C SER A 49 -73.70 50.67 32.07
N GLU A 50 -74.57 49.85 32.65
CA GLU A 50 -74.19 48.70 33.47
C GLU A 50 -73.47 47.64 32.62
N GLU A 51 -74.03 47.27 31.47
CA GLU A 51 -73.45 46.29 30.54
C GLU A 51 -72.08 46.77 30.02
N ASN A 52 -71.96 48.05 29.63
CA ASN A 52 -70.68 48.63 29.22
C ASN A 52 -69.65 48.65 30.36
N SER A 53 -70.08 48.87 31.60
CA SER A 53 -69.20 48.81 32.77
C SER A 53 -68.69 47.40 33.01
N LYS A 54 -69.58 46.40 32.97
CA LYS A 54 -69.24 44.97 33.07
C LYS A 54 -68.26 44.54 31.99
N LEU A 55 -68.56 44.85 30.73
CA LEU A 55 -67.67 44.57 29.60
C LEU A 55 -66.30 45.22 29.79
N ARG A 56 -66.23 46.49 30.21
CA ARG A 56 -64.94 47.16 30.49
C ARG A 56 -64.16 46.46 31.59
N THR A 57 -64.81 45.98 32.64
CA THR A 57 -64.14 45.24 33.71
C THR A 57 -63.65 43.87 33.23
N GLU A 58 -64.47 43.12 32.48
CA GLU A 58 -64.09 41.82 31.90
C GLU A 58 -62.90 41.98 30.94
N PHE A 59 -62.96 42.91 29.99
CA PHE A 59 -61.85 43.18 29.08
C PHE A 59 -60.56 43.55 29.82
N LYS A 60 -60.65 44.31 30.91
CA LYS A 60 -59.48 44.66 31.72
C LYS A 60 -58.88 43.43 32.41
N ILE A 61 -59.73 42.52 32.91
CA ILE A 61 -59.31 41.27 33.53
C ILE A 61 -58.63 40.38 32.49
N ASP A 62 -59.24 40.19 31.32
CA ASP A 62 -58.70 39.33 30.26
C ASP A 62 -57.39 39.88 29.70
N LEU A 63 -57.27 41.20 29.51
CA LEU A 63 -56.00 41.84 29.15
C LEU A 63 -54.92 41.62 30.21
N SER A 64 -55.29 41.57 31.49
CA SER A 64 -54.33 41.33 32.58
C SER A 64 -53.87 39.87 32.57
N LYS A 65 -54.80 38.92 32.43
CA LYS A 65 -54.48 37.48 32.28
C LYS A 65 -53.59 37.22 31.07
N LEU A 66 -53.92 37.79 29.92
CA LEU A 66 -53.12 37.63 28.69
C LEU A 66 -51.69 38.16 28.88
N ARG A 67 -51.52 39.32 29.54
CA ARG A 67 -50.18 39.85 29.84
C ARG A 67 -49.40 38.93 30.76
N GLU A 68 -50.07 38.35 31.76
CA GLU A 68 -49.47 37.41 32.69
C GLU A 68 -49.03 36.13 31.98
N GLU A 69 -49.89 35.53 31.16
CA GLU A 69 -49.56 34.36 30.33
C GLU A 69 -48.38 34.64 29.39
N ILE A 70 -48.37 35.80 28.72
CA ILE A 70 -47.24 36.20 27.86
C ILE A 70 -45.95 36.35 28.67
N ALA A 71 -46.01 36.94 29.86
CA ALA A 71 -44.84 37.10 30.74
C ALA A 71 -44.30 35.74 31.21
N GLN A 72 -45.20 34.82 31.61
CA GLN A 72 -44.84 33.47 32.01
C GLN A 72 -44.22 32.68 30.86
N ASN A 73 -44.83 32.70 29.67
CA ASN A 73 -44.30 32.04 28.49
C ASN A 73 -42.91 32.59 28.09
N ASN A 74 -42.73 33.91 28.14
CA ASN A 74 -41.42 34.51 27.87
C ASN A 74 -40.36 34.11 28.91
N ALA A 75 -40.73 33.97 30.17
CA ALA A 75 -39.82 33.50 31.22
C ALA A 75 -39.43 32.03 30.99
N ALA A 76 -40.40 31.16 30.70
CA ALA A 76 -40.17 29.76 30.41
C ALA A 76 -39.27 29.56 29.17
N LEU A 77 -39.52 30.29 28.08
CA LEU A 77 -38.68 30.23 26.87
C LEU A 77 -37.25 30.69 27.14
N ARG A 78 -37.06 31.73 27.96
CA ARG A 78 -35.71 32.19 28.33
C ARG A 78 -34.95 31.13 29.14
N GLU A 79 -35.65 30.45 30.03
CA GLU A 79 -35.07 29.36 30.81
C GLU A 79 -34.68 28.18 29.92
N GLU A 80 -35.56 27.75 29.01
CA GLU A 80 -35.28 26.66 28.07
C GLU A 80 -34.08 27.01 27.17
N ILE A 81 -34.02 28.23 26.63
CA ILE A 81 -32.87 28.71 25.84
C ILE A 81 -31.58 28.69 26.67
N ALA A 82 -31.63 29.11 27.93
CA ALA A 82 -30.46 29.11 28.81
C ALA A 82 -29.98 27.68 29.10
N GLN A 83 -30.90 26.76 29.37
CA GLN A 83 -30.59 25.34 29.60
C GLN A 83 -30.01 24.68 28.35
N ASN A 84 -30.61 24.91 27.18
CA ASN A 84 -30.10 24.39 25.90
C ASN A 84 -28.70 24.92 25.59
N ASN A 85 -28.46 26.22 25.79
CA ASN A 85 -27.13 26.81 25.61
C ASN A 85 -26.10 26.24 26.57
N ALA A 86 -26.46 25.99 27.84
CA ALA A 86 -25.58 25.35 28.81
C ALA A 86 -25.23 23.91 28.39
N SER A 87 -26.23 23.11 28.00
CA SER A 87 -26.02 21.74 27.52
C SER A 87 -25.14 21.69 26.26
N SER A 88 -25.35 22.60 25.31
CA SER A 88 -24.53 22.70 24.10
C SER A 88 -23.08 23.07 24.43
N ARG A 89 -22.84 24.00 25.36
CA ARG A 89 -21.48 24.36 25.80
C ARG A 89 -20.77 23.18 26.45
N GLU A 90 -21.47 22.41 27.27
CA GLU A 90 -20.93 21.21 27.89
C GLU A 90 -20.55 20.15 26.83
N LYS A 91 -21.44 19.89 25.86
CA LYS A 91 -21.14 18.98 24.74
C LYS A 91 -19.93 19.42 23.93
N ILE A 92 -19.79 20.72 23.66
CA ILE A 92 -18.62 21.26 22.96
C ILE A 92 -17.34 21.03 23.78
N ALA A 93 -17.36 21.32 25.08
CA ALA A 93 -16.19 21.09 25.95
C ALA A 93 -15.78 19.60 25.99
N LEU A 94 -16.76 18.68 26.07
CA LEU A 94 -16.49 17.24 26.01
C LEU A 94 -15.91 16.79 24.66
N LEU A 95 -16.40 17.37 23.56
CA LEU A 95 -15.85 17.09 22.23
C LEU A 95 -14.41 17.61 22.10
N ASP A 96 -14.13 18.83 22.57
CA ASP A 96 -12.79 19.40 22.57
C ASP A 96 -11.81 18.55 23.39
N GLN A 97 -12.24 18.09 24.57
CA GLN A 97 -11.47 17.16 25.39
C GLN A 97 -11.18 15.86 24.63
N ARG A 98 -12.21 15.24 24.04
CA ARG A 98 -12.05 13.98 23.31
C ARG A 98 -11.16 14.13 22.08
N ILE A 99 -11.22 15.26 21.39
CA ILE A 99 -10.31 15.59 20.28
C ILE A 99 -8.87 15.72 20.79
N ALA A 100 -8.65 16.39 21.92
CA ALA A 100 -7.32 16.52 22.52
C ALA A 100 -6.74 15.16 22.94
N GLU A 101 -7.54 14.31 23.58
CA GLU A 101 -7.16 12.95 23.97
C GLU A 101 -6.80 12.08 22.76
N ASN A 102 -7.65 12.08 21.73
CA ASN A 102 -7.39 11.33 20.50
C ASN A 102 -6.10 11.82 19.80
N ASN A 103 -5.88 13.13 19.74
CA ASN A 103 -4.67 13.69 19.15
C ASN A 103 -3.41 13.32 19.94
N ALA A 104 -3.49 13.26 21.27
CA ALA A 104 -2.39 12.81 22.12
C ALA A 104 -2.09 11.32 21.90
N ALA A 105 -3.13 10.48 21.87
CA ALA A 105 -3.00 9.04 21.60
C ALA A 105 -2.37 8.76 20.22
N LEU A 106 -2.83 9.45 19.17
CA LEU A 106 -2.27 9.32 17.83
C LEU A 106 -0.80 9.75 17.75
N ARG A 107 -0.42 10.83 18.45
CA ARG A 107 0.99 11.26 18.50
C ARG A 107 1.87 10.21 19.16
N GLU A 108 1.38 9.59 20.23
CA GLU A 108 2.08 8.52 20.93
C GLU A 108 2.24 7.27 20.05
N GLU A 109 1.17 6.85 19.37
CA GLU A 109 1.22 5.71 18.43
C GLU A 109 2.21 5.96 17.29
N ILE A 110 2.21 7.18 16.71
CA ILE A 110 3.18 7.57 15.67
C ILE A 110 4.61 7.54 16.23
N ALA A 111 4.85 8.00 17.45
CA ALA A 111 6.16 7.98 18.08
C ALA A 111 6.67 6.54 18.29
N GLN A 112 5.81 5.65 18.78
CA GLN A 112 6.12 4.22 18.99
C GLN A 112 6.40 3.50 17.67
N ASN A 113 5.59 3.75 16.64
CA ASN A 113 5.80 3.20 15.31
C ASN A 113 7.12 3.66 14.71
N ASN A 114 7.45 4.94 14.84
CA ASN A 114 8.74 5.48 14.37
C ASN A 114 9.93 4.89 15.14
N ALA A 115 9.82 4.68 16.45
CA ALA A 115 10.86 4.03 17.25
C ALA A 115 11.10 2.58 16.77
N THR A 116 10.01 1.82 16.58
CA THR A 116 10.06 0.44 16.09
C THR A 116 10.65 0.35 14.68
N LEU A 117 10.30 1.27 13.78
CA LEU A 117 10.87 1.33 12.44
C LEU A 117 12.37 1.61 12.46
N ARG A 118 12.84 2.55 13.31
CA ARG A 118 14.26 2.84 13.47
C ARG A 118 15.04 1.63 13.97
N GLU A 119 14.49 0.89 14.93
CA GLU A 119 15.10 -0.34 15.43
C GLU A 119 15.21 -1.41 14.33
N LYS A 120 14.13 -1.64 13.56
CA LYS A 120 14.16 -2.58 12.43
C LYS A 120 15.17 -2.19 11.35
N ILE A 121 15.31 -0.91 11.05
CA ILE A 121 16.31 -0.41 10.10
C ILE A 121 17.73 -0.70 10.63
N ALA A 122 18.01 -0.38 11.89
CA ALA A 122 19.31 -0.64 12.49
C ALA A 122 19.67 -2.14 12.49
N LEU A 123 18.70 -3.02 12.77
CA LEU A 123 18.89 -4.46 12.73
C LEU A 123 19.13 -4.99 11.29
N LEU A 124 18.46 -4.42 10.29
CA LEU A 124 18.72 -4.75 8.89
C LEU A 124 20.11 -4.29 8.44
N ASP A 125 20.53 -3.09 8.83
CA ASP A 125 21.87 -2.57 8.52
C ASP A 125 22.95 -3.45 9.14
N GLN A 126 22.77 -3.89 10.39
CA GLN A 126 23.66 -4.84 11.05
C GLN A 126 23.73 -6.17 10.27
N ARG A 127 22.57 -6.75 9.92
CA ARG A 127 22.51 -8.02 9.19
C ARG A 127 23.16 -7.93 7.81
N ILE A 128 23.01 -6.80 7.12
CA ILE A 128 23.67 -6.55 5.84
C ILE A 128 25.19 -6.48 6.04
N ALA A 129 25.67 -5.79 7.08
CA ALA A 129 27.08 -5.71 7.40
C ALA A 129 27.69 -7.10 7.71
N GLU A 130 27.01 -7.89 8.52
CA GLU A 130 27.41 -9.26 8.87
C GLU A 130 27.45 -10.17 7.64
N ASN A 131 26.40 -10.16 6.80
CA ASN A 131 26.38 -10.94 5.56
C ASN A 131 27.50 -10.54 4.60
N ASN A 132 27.77 -9.24 4.46
CA ASN A 132 28.86 -8.75 3.61
C ASN A 132 30.23 -9.18 4.14
N ALA A 133 30.43 -9.20 5.46
CA ALA A 133 31.66 -9.69 6.07
C ALA A 133 31.84 -11.19 5.82
N ALA A 134 30.79 -11.99 6.04
CA ALA A 134 30.80 -13.43 5.80
C ALA A 134 31.10 -13.76 4.33
N LEU A 135 30.45 -13.08 3.38
CA LEU A 135 30.71 -13.27 1.94
C LEU A 135 32.14 -12.92 1.56
N ARG A 136 32.72 -11.85 2.13
CA ARG A 136 34.12 -11.51 1.88
C ARG A 136 35.07 -12.57 2.40
N GLU A 137 34.77 -13.14 3.56
CA GLU A 137 35.55 -14.23 4.13
C GLU A 137 35.46 -15.50 3.26
N GLU A 138 34.26 -15.89 2.84
CA GLU A 138 34.06 -17.04 1.96
C GLU A 138 34.80 -16.88 0.62
N ILE A 139 34.73 -15.69 0.01
CA ILE A 139 35.49 -15.39 -1.22
C ILE A 139 37.00 -15.49 -0.97
N ALA A 140 37.49 -15.00 0.17
CA ALA A 140 38.91 -15.09 0.51
C ALA A 140 39.37 -16.54 0.70
N GLN A 141 38.58 -17.35 1.40
CA GLN A 141 38.84 -18.78 1.60
C GLN A 141 38.83 -19.54 0.27
N ASN A 142 37.81 -19.34 -0.57
CA ASN A 142 37.72 -19.98 -1.89
C ASN A 142 38.90 -19.60 -2.79
N ASN A 143 39.31 -18.32 -2.78
CA ASN A 143 40.49 -17.89 -3.54
C ASN A 143 41.80 -18.51 -3.02
N ALA A 144 41.93 -18.72 -1.72
CA ALA A 144 43.09 -19.40 -1.13
C ALA A 144 43.12 -20.88 -1.53
N ALA A 145 41.98 -21.57 -1.41
CA ALA A 145 41.84 -22.97 -1.81
C ALA A 145 42.17 -23.18 -3.30
N LEU A 146 41.61 -22.35 -4.19
CA LEU A 146 41.89 -22.41 -5.63
C LEU A 146 43.37 -22.19 -5.95
N LYS A 147 44.04 -21.26 -5.26
CA LYS A 147 45.49 -21.05 -5.43
C LYS A 147 46.29 -22.28 -5.02
N GLU A 148 45.88 -22.94 -3.93
CA GLU A 148 46.52 -24.17 -3.46
C GLU A 148 46.32 -25.32 -4.46
N GLU A 149 45.10 -25.54 -4.96
CA GLU A 149 44.80 -26.54 -5.98
C GLU A 149 45.61 -26.32 -7.25
N ILE A 150 45.71 -25.07 -7.72
CA ILE A 150 46.54 -24.72 -8.88
C ILE A 150 48.03 -25.01 -8.61
N ALA A 151 48.53 -24.71 -7.42
CA ALA A 151 49.91 -24.98 -7.05
C ALA A 151 50.21 -26.50 -7.02
N GLN A 152 49.30 -27.28 -6.43
CA GLN A 152 49.40 -28.74 -6.38
C GLN A 152 49.34 -29.36 -7.78
N SER A 153 48.39 -28.94 -8.62
CA SER A 153 48.27 -29.40 -10.00
C SER A 153 49.53 -29.09 -10.82
N ASN A 154 50.07 -27.88 -10.71
CA ASN A 154 51.33 -27.50 -11.36
C ASN A 154 52.53 -28.34 -10.88
N ALA A 155 52.59 -28.69 -9.59
CA ALA A 155 53.63 -29.54 -9.05
C ALA A 155 53.54 -30.96 -9.63
N SER A 156 52.33 -31.54 -9.65
CA SER A 156 52.06 -32.85 -10.25
C SER A 156 52.45 -32.91 -11.73
N LEU A 157 52.04 -31.90 -12.52
CA LEU A 157 52.40 -31.82 -13.94
C LEU A 157 53.91 -31.72 -14.16
N ARG A 158 54.64 -30.98 -13.32
CA ARG A 158 56.10 -30.89 -13.40
C ARG A 158 56.75 -32.25 -13.12
N GLU A 159 56.23 -32.98 -12.15
CA GLU A 159 56.72 -34.33 -11.83
C GLU A 159 56.48 -35.30 -12.99
N GLU A 160 55.27 -35.32 -13.55
CA GLU A 160 54.94 -36.16 -14.72
C GLU A 160 55.83 -35.84 -15.93
N ILE A 161 56.08 -34.55 -16.21
CA ILE A 161 57.00 -34.12 -17.28
C ILE A 161 58.42 -34.61 -16.99
N ALA A 162 58.89 -34.52 -15.75
CA ALA A 162 60.22 -34.98 -15.36
C ALA A 162 60.37 -36.50 -15.54
N GLN A 163 59.38 -37.28 -15.09
CA GLN A 163 59.34 -38.73 -15.23
C GLN A 163 59.27 -39.16 -16.71
N SER A 164 58.44 -38.50 -17.51
CA SER A 164 58.33 -38.74 -18.95
C SER A 164 59.66 -38.46 -19.66
N ASN A 165 60.30 -37.33 -19.36
CA ASN A 165 61.63 -37.00 -19.90
C ASN A 165 62.71 -38.02 -19.50
N ALA A 166 62.70 -38.51 -18.25
CA ALA A 166 63.62 -39.55 -17.80
C ALA A 166 63.43 -40.85 -18.58
N THR A 167 62.17 -41.28 -18.74
CA THR A 167 61.79 -42.48 -19.51
C THR A 167 62.22 -42.36 -20.97
N LEU A 168 62.00 -41.18 -21.59
CA LEU A 168 62.41 -40.93 -22.97
C LEU A 168 63.94 -41.00 -23.13
N ARG A 169 64.70 -40.42 -22.20
CA ARG A 169 66.18 -40.50 -22.21
C ARG A 169 66.67 -41.94 -22.09
N GLU A 170 66.04 -42.73 -21.23
CA GLU A 170 66.37 -44.14 -21.08
C GLU A 170 66.09 -44.91 -22.38
N LYS A 171 64.91 -44.74 -22.98
CA LYS A 171 64.57 -45.35 -24.28
C LYS A 171 65.56 -44.97 -25.39
N ILE A 172 65.97 -43.70 -25.45
CA ILE A 172 67.00 -43.24 -26.41
C ILE A 172 68.34 -43.94 -26.14
N ALA A 173 68.77 -44.05 -24.88
CA ALA A 173 70.01 -44.73 -24.53
C ALA A 173 69.98 -46.22 -24.89
N GLN A 174 68.87 -46.91 -24.58
CA GLN A 174 68.65 -48.31 -24.94
C GLN A 174 68.67 -48.51 -26.47
N ASN A 175 67.93 -47.68 -27.22
CA ASN A 175 67.92 -47.73 -28.68
C ASN A 175 69.31 -47.48 -29.28
N ASN A 176 70.06 -46.51 -28.75
CA ASN A 176 71.43 -46.25 -29.20
C ASN A 176 72.37 -47.43 -28.92
N ALA A 177 72.23 -48.09 -27.77
CA ALA A 177 73.01 -49.28 -27.44
C ALA A 177 72.67 -50.46 -28.36
N ALA A 178 71.38 -50.72 -28.59
CA ALA A 178 70.91 -51.75 -29.50
C ALA A 178 71.41 -51.51 -30.94
N LEU A 179 71.33 -50.27 -31.43
CA LEU A 179 71.82 -49.91 -32.76
C LEU A 179 73.34 -50.12 -32.89
N ARG A 180 74.13 -49.78 -31.87
CA ARG A 180 75.58 -50.04 -31.86
C ARG A 180 75.89 -51.52 -31.93
N GLU A 181 75.14 -52.34 -31.19
CA GLU A 181 75.29 -53.79 -31.21
C GLU A 181 74.94 -54.36 -32.59
N GLU A 182 73.84 -53.91 -33.20
CA GLU A 182 73.44 -54.31 -34.55
C GLU A 182 74.51 -53.95 -35.60
N ILE A 183 75.06 -52.73 -35.53
CA ILE A 183 76.19 -52.31 -36.38
C ILE A 183 77.41 -53.20 -36.17
N ALA A 184 77.76 -53.54 -34.92
CA ALA A 184 78.90 -54.41 -34.62
C ALA A 184 78.70 -55.84 -35.18
N ARG A 185 77.50 -56.41 -35.01
CA ARG A 185 77.12 -57.72 -35.56
C ARG A 185 77.17 -57.70 -37.09
N SER A 186 76.60 -56.67 -37.72
CA SER A 186 76.62 -56.49 -39.18
C SER A 186 78.04 -56.40 -39.72
N ASN A 187 78.90 -55.60 -39.09
CA ASN A 187 80.32 -55.49 -39.46
C ASN A 187 81.08 -56.81 -39.29
N ALA A 188 80.81 -57.58 -38.23
CA ALA A 188 81.41 -58.89 -38.03
C ALA A 188 80.97 -59.90 -39.12
N ALA A 189 79.67 -59.94 -39.42
CA ALA A 189 79.13 -60.76 -40.49
C ALA A 189 79.71 -60.39 -41.86
N LEU A 190 79.86 -59.10 -42.16
CA LEU A 190 80.48 -58.61 -43.39
C LEU A 190 81.95 -59.05 -43.49
N ARG A 191 82.73 -58.91 -42.42
CA ARG A 191 84.13 -59.40 -42.38
C ARG A 191 84.22 -60.89 -42.62
N GLU A 192 83.32 -61.67 -42.04
CA GLU A 192 83.26 -63.12 -42.24
C GLU A 192 82.88 -63.48 -43.69
N GLN A 193 81.92 -62.77 -44.30
CA GLN A 193 81.60 -62.94 -45.72
C GLN A 193 82.79 -62.60 -46.62
N ILE A 194 83.51 -61.51 -46.33
CA ILE A 194 84.74 -61.15 -47.04
C ILE A 194 85.76 -62.28 -46.89
N ALA A 195 86.05 -62.75 -45.68
CA ALA A 195 87.00 -63.85 -45.45
C ALA A 195 86.59 -65.14 -46.19
N ARG A 196 85.30 -65.51 -46.16
CA ARG A 196 84.75 -66.64 -46.91
C ARG A 196 84.93 -66.46 -48.42
N ASN A 197 84.60 -65.28 -48.95
CA ASN A 197 84.77 -64.97 -50.36
C ASN A 197 86.25 -65.02 -50.77
N HIS A 198 87.16 -64.47 -49.97
CA HIS A 198 88.61 -64.57 -50.18
C HIS A 198 89.07 -66.03 -50.17
N ALA A 199 88.66 -66.84 -49.19
CA ALA A 199 89.01 -68.25 -49.12
C ALA A 199 88.46 -69.05 -50.32
N ASN A 200 87.23 -68.76 -50.75
CA ASN A 200 86.63 -69.37 -51.94
C ASN A 200 87.38 -68.96 -53.21
N LEU A 201 87.73 -67.68 -53.37
CA LEU A 201 88.56 -67.21 -54.48
C LEU A 201 89.91 -67.92 -54.51
N ILE A 202 90.59 -68.06 -53.37
CA ILE A 202 91.86 -68.80 -53.26
C ILE A 202 91.67 -70.27 -53.66
N LYS A 203 90.61 -70.94 -53.17
CA LYS A 203 90.28 -72.32 -53.56
C LYS A 203 90.10 -72.44 -55.08
N TRP A 204 89.34 -71.53 -55.68
CA TRP A 204 89.15 -71.49 -57.13
C TRP A 204 90.44 -71.19 -57.90
N MET A 205 91.29 -70.29 -57.39
CA MET A 205 92.62 -70.07 -57.95
C MET A 205 93.44 -71.35 -57.94
N PHE A 206 93.47 -72.11 -56.84
CA PHE A 206 94.19 -73.39 -56.77
C PHE A 206 93.65 -74.42 -57.78
N ILE A 207 92.32 -74.58 -57.88
CA ILE A 207 91.71 -75.48 -58.86
C ILE A 207 92.06 -75.06 -60.29
N PHE A 208 91.98 -73.76 -60.57
CA PHE A 208 92.38 -73.20 -61.86
C PHE A 208 93.86 -73.46 -62.17
N TRP A 209 94.77 -73.21 -61.21
CA TRP A 209 96.21 -73.47 -61.35
C TRP A 209 96.51 -74.95 -61.57
N ILE A 210 95.87 -75.86 -60.83
CA ILE A 210 96.03 -77.32 -61.03
C ILE A 210 95.55 -77.71 -62.43
N GLY A 211 94.42 -77.16 -62.88
CA GLY A 211 93.93 -77.35 -64.26
C GLY A 211 94.93 -76.87 -65.32
N GLN A 212 95.47 -75.65 -65.18
CA GLN A 212 96.49 -75.10 -66.08
C GLN A 212 97.76 -75.97 -66.11
N ILE A 213 98.27 -76.38 -64.94
CA ILE A 213 99.43 -77.29 -64.84
C ILE A 213 99.11 -78.63 -65.52
N GLY A 214 97.92 -79.19 -65.30
CA GLY A 214 97.48 -80.42 -65.95
C GLY A 214 97.41 -80.31 -67.48
N VAL A 215 96.91 -79.19 -68.01
CA VAL A 215 96.92 -78.90 -69.46
C VAL A 215 98.34 -78.75 -70.00
N ILE A 216 99.23 -78.01 -69.31
CA ILE A 216 100.63 -77.85 -69.72
C ILE A 216 101.37 -79.19 -69.72
N ILE A 217 101.20 -80.02 -68.70
CA ILE A 217 101.76 -81.37 -68.63
C ILE A 217 101.19 -82.26 -69.74
N GLY A 218 99.88 -82.19 -69.98
CA GLY A 218 99.22 -82.90 -71.09
C GLY A 218 99.75 -82.47 -72.45
N PHE A 219 99.97 -81.16 -72.66
CA PHE A 219 100.55 -80.60 -73.87
C PHE A 219 102.00 -81.06 -74.05
N LEU A 220 102.83 -81.01 -72.99
CA LEU A 220 104.20 -81.53 -72.99
C LEU A 220 104.25 -83.03 -73.31
N LEU A 221 103.37 -83.84 -72.72
CA LEU A 221 103.29 -85.28 -72.97
C LEU A 221 102.80 -85.61 -74.39
N ALA A 222 101.86 -84.84 -74.93
CA ALA A 222 101.41 -84.97 -76.31
C ALA A 222 102.52 -84.56 -77.31
N PHE A 223 103.28 -83.51 -76.99
CA PHE A 223 104.43 -83.06 -77.78
C PHE A 223 105.63 -84.02 -77.71
N LEU A 224 105.72 -84.86 -76.67
CA LEU A 224 106.72 -85.93 -76.53
C LEU A 224 106.28 -87.28 -77.15
N LYS A 225 105.00 -87.40 -77.56
CA LYS A 225 104.42 -88.62 -78.16
C LYS A 225 104.01 -88.46 -79.64
N GLY A 226 104.22 -87.28 -80.22
CA GLY A 226 104.22 -87.05 -81.67
C GLY A 226 105.62 -86.75 -82.15
#